data_AF-A0A951Z729-F1
#
_entry.id   AF-A0A951Z729-F1
#
_cell.length_a   1.000
_cell.length_b   1.000
_cell.length_c   1.000
_cell.angle_alpha   90.00
_cell.angle_beta   90.00
_cell.angle_gamma   90.00
#
_symmetry.space_group_name_H-M   'P 1'
#
loop_
_entity.id
_entity.type
_entity.pdbx_description
1 polymer ?
#
loop_
_entity_poly.entity_id
_entity_poly.type
_entity_poly.pdbx_seq_one_letter_code
_entity_poly.pdbx_strand_id
1 'polypeptide(L)'
;MTLQTPEWQGTAPAWANPHSMDLDRFLRLGSSGWVLPGNPQPAPEWLVAALGTPAGLPLVERIAGSHARFAVEALAVAACSPSAAVRARALEAMPSVCRCSADLFRFLAMVDAGRGWGRSLRRAVQTWYSGRSLNELAREAVLESPTSGWTHRDVLRLAHVRPQTPSQAGLFR
;
A
#
# COMPACT_ATOMS: atom_id res chain seq x y z
N MET A 1 43.45 -16.32 15.04
CA MET A 1 42.54 -17.47 15.14
C MET A 1 41.44 -17.25 14.10
N THR A 2 41.71 -17.68 12.87
CA THR A 2 40.89 -17.36 11.69
C THR A 2 39.83 -18.44 11.58
N LEU A 3 38.57 -18.10 11.84
CA LEU A 3 37.47 -19.05 11.76
C LEU A 3 37.19 -19.34 10.28
N GLN A 4 37.52 -20.55 9.82
CA GLN A 4 37.06 -21.07 8.53
C GLN A 4 35.54 -21.29 8.61
N THR A 5 34.80 -20.64 7.72
CA THR A 5 33.41 -21.01 7.43
C THR A 5 33.39 -22.33 6.66
N PRO A 6 32.54 -23.30 7.02
CA PRO A 6 32.50 -24.59 6.35
C PRO A 6 31.91 -24.45 4.94
N GLU A 7 32.56 -25.07 3.96
CA GLU A 7 32.04 -25.21 2.60
C GLU A 7 30.90 -26.24 2.59
N TRP A 8 29.70 -25.79 2.22
CA TRP A 8 28.52 -26.65 2.11
C TRP A 8 28.45 -27.28 0.73
N GLN A 9 28.62 -28.60 0.63
CA GLN A 9 28.48 -29.39 -0.60
C GLN A 9 27.11 -30.11 -0.67
N GLY A 10 26.02 -29.34 -0.63
CA GLY A 10 24.66 -29.85 -0.78
C GLY A 10 23.70 -28.74 -1.23
N THR A 11 22.62 -29.12 -1.92
CA THR A 11 21.57 -28.18 -2.37
C THR A 11 21.09 -27.34 -1.18
N ALA A 12 21.14 -26.01 -1.33
CA ALA A 12 20.82 -25.08 -0.26
C ALA A 12 19.46 -25.41 0.40
N PRO A 13 19.32 -25.29 1.74
CA PRO A 13 18.05 -25.56 2.42
C PRO A 13 16.94 -24.67 1.85
N ALA A 14 15.68 -25.13 1.82
CA ALA A 14 14.59 -24.45 1.12
C ALA A 14 14.35 -22.98 1.52
N TRP A 15 14.80 -22.55 2.70
CA TRP A 15 14.77 -21.14 3.14
C TRP A 15 15.89 -20.27 2.55
N ALA A 16 16.94 -20.89 1.99
CA ALA A 16 18.11 -20.28 1.37
C ALA A 16 17.98 -20.17 -0.16
N ASN A 17 16.80 -20.41 -0.72
CA ASN A 17 16.51 -20.11 -2.12
C ASN A 17 15.93 -18.68 -2.24
N PRO A 18 16.72 -17.66 -2.64
CA PRO A 18 16.26 -16.27 -2.70
C PRO A 18 15.20 -16.00 -3.80
N HIS A 19 14.90 -17.00 -4.64
CA HIS A 19 14.00 -16.87 -5.78
C HIS A 19 12.53 -17.16 -5.47
N SER A 20 12.18 -17.67 -4.28
CA SER A 20 10.80 -17.77 -3.82
C SER A 20 10.56 -16.81 -2.66
N MET A 21 10.56 -15.51 -2.94
CA MET A 21 10.01 -14.53 -2.00
C MET A 21 8.52 -14.82 -1.80
N ASP A 22 8.17 -15.41 -0.67
CA ASP A 22 6.78 -15.60 -0.25
C ASP A 22 6.15 -14.25 0.10
N LEU A 23 4.90 -14.06 -0.31
CA LEU A 23 4.07 -12.91 0.06
C LEU A 23 4.08 -12.69 1.57
N ASP A 24 4.03 -13.75 2.38
CA ASP A 24 4.01 -13.59 3.85
C ASP A 24 5.32 -13.01 4.40
N ARG A 25 6.45 -13.38 3.79
CA ARG A 25 7.76 -12.82 4.13
C ARG A 25 7.81 -11.35 3.74
N PHE A 26 7.40 -11.02 2.52
CA PHE A 26 7.37 -9.64 2.04
C PHE A 26 6.47 -8.76 2.90
N LEU A 27 5.25 -9.22 3.21
CA LEU A 27 4.30 -8.49 4.03
C LEU A 27 4.87 -8.12 5.42
N ARG A 28 5.68 -9.02 6.01
CA ARG A 28 6.32 -8.81 7.33
C ARG A 28 7.60 -7.99 7.26
N LEU A 29 8.49 -8.30 6.32
CA LEU A 29 9.88 -7.84 6.30
C LEU A 29 10.19 -6.84 5.19
N GLY A 30 9.32 -6.73 4.17
CA GLY A 30 9.53 -5.92 2.98
C GLY A 30 10.42 -6.61 1.96
N SER A 31 10.81 -5.87 0.91
CA SER A 31 11.96 -6.26 0.08
C SER A 31 13.23 -6.09 0.91
N SER A 32 14.17 -7.02 0.79
CA SER A 32 15.39 -7.04 1.61
C SER A 32 16.15 -5.69 1.57
N GLY A 33 16.25 -5.00 2.71
CA GLY A 33 16.99 -3.74 2.91
C GLY A 33 16.41 -2.87 4.04
N TRP A 34 17.25 -2.08 4.72
CA TRP A 34 16.78 -1.10 5.73
C TRP A 34 15.98 0.02 5.05
N VAL A 35 14.75 0.31 5.51
CA VAL A 35 13.83 1.30 4.91
C VAL A 35 13.75 2.57 5.76
N LEU A 36 14.21 3.70 5.22
CA LEU A 36 13.92 5.02 5.78
C LEU A 36 12.51 5.48 5.38
N PRO A 37 11.78 6.21 6.24
CA PRO A 37 10.52 6.86 5.86
C PRO A 37 10.75 7.81 4.68
N GLY A 38 9.90 7.74 3.65
CA GLY A 38 9.92 8.68 2.51
C GLY A 38 10.64 8.18 1.25
N ASN A 39 11.27 7.00 1.27
CA ASN A 39 11.81 6.37 0.05
C ASN A 39 11.18 4.98 -0.16
N PRO A 40 10.03 4.87 -0.84
CA PRO A 40 9.40 3.58 -1.11
C PRO A 40 10.35 2.74 -1.96
N GLN A 41 10.72 1.56 -1.46
CA GLN A 41 11.50 0.62 -2.26
C GLN A 41 10.66 0.16 -3.45
N PRO A 42 11.29 -0.04 -4.63
CA PRO A 42 10.60 -0.66 -5.75
C PRO A 42 10.07 -2.02 -5.31
N ALA A 43 8.85 -2.32 -5.73
CA ALA A 43 8.25 -3.62 -5.47
C ALA A 43 9.10 -4.72 -6.11
N PRO A 44 9.24 -5.88 -5.44
CA PRO A 44 10.04 -6.96 -5.99
C PRO A 44 9.38 -7.48 -7.28
N GLU A 45 10.19 -7.83 -8.28
CA GLU A 45 9.72 -8.18 -9.62
C GLU A 45 8.70 -9.31 -9.62
N TRP A 46 8.88 -10.32 -8.76
CA TRP A 46 7.95 -11.44 -8.64
C TRP A 46 6.54 -10.98 -8.22
N LEU A 47 6.43 -9.97 -7.34
CA LEU A 47 5.16 -9.46 -6.85
C LEU A 47 4.44 -8.69 -7.96
N VAL A 48 5.20 -7.89 -8.72
CA VAL A 48 4.70 -7.18 -9.91
C VAL A 48 4.21 -8.17 -10.96
N ALA A 49 4.99 -9.23 -11.24
CA ALA A 49 4.62 -10.28 -12.18
C ALA A 49 3.35 -11.04 -11.73
N ALA A 50 3.29 -11.42 -10.45
CA ALA A 50 2.16 -12.18 -9.91
C ALA A 50 0.86 -11.36 -9.90
N LEU A 51 0.94 -10.08 -9.53
CA LEU A 51 -0.21 -9.16 -9.55
C LEU A 51 -0.54 -8.65 -10.96
N GLY A 52 0.36 -8.83 -11.94
CA GLY A 52 0.17 -8.36 -13.31
C GLY A 52 -0.93 -9.08 -14.09
N THR A 53 -1.34 -10.26 -13.64
CA THR A 53 -2.34 -11.10 -14.31
C THR A 53 -3.60 -11.28 -13.46
N PRO A 54 -4.75 -11.65 -14.04
CA PRO A 54 -5.95 -11.99 -13.25
C PRO A 54 -5.72 -13.11 -12.21
N ALA A 55 -4.71 -13.96 -12.39
CA ALA A 55 -4.33 -14.99 -11.43
C ALA A 55 -3.80 -14.40 -10.10
N GLY A 56 -3.48 -13.10 -10.05
CA GLY A 56 -3.08 -12.39 -8.84
C GLY A 56 -4.23 -12.05 -7.88
N LEU A 57 -5.49 -12.28 -8.24
CA LEU A 57 -6.65 -11.94 -7.38
C LEU A 57 -6.59 -12.57 -5.96
N PRO A 58 -6.24 -13.85 -5.79
CA PRO A 58 -6.08 -14.44 -4.45
C PRO A 58 -4.99 -13.77 -3.61
N LEU A 59 -3.96 -13.20 -4.25
CA LEU A 59 -2.93 -12.44 -3.54
C LEU A 59 -3.48 -11.12 -3.02
N VAL A 60 -4.37 -10.45 -3.77
CA VAL A 60 -5.05 -9.24 -3.29
C VAL A 60 -5.88 -9.53 -2.05
N GLU A 61 -6.61 -10.64 -2.00
CA GLU A 61 -7.37 -11.03 -0.80
C GLU A 61 -6.45 -11.31 0.40
N ARG A 62 -5.32 -11.98 0.17
CA ARG A 62 -4.31 -12.20 1.22
C ARG A 62 -3.73 -10.89 1.73
N ILE A 63 -3.43 -9.95 0.84
CA ILE A 63 -2.95 -8.60 1.21
C ILE A 63 -4.03 -7.87 2.02
N ALA A 64 -5.29 -7.92 1.56
CA ALA A 64 -6.42 -7.25 2.20
C ALA A 64 -6.71 -7.79 3.61
N GLY A 65 -6.53 -9.09 3.83
CA GLY A 65 -6.65 -9.73 5.15
C GLY A 65 -5.41 -9.60 6.04
N SER A 66 -4.32 -9.02 5.54
CA SER A 66 -3.07 -8.89 6.30
C SER A 66 -3.01 -7.57 7.05
N HIS A 67 -2.52 -7.63 8.30
CA HIS A 67 -2.18 -6.46 9.12
C HIS A 67 -0.68 -6.20 9.19
N ALA A 68 0.09 -6.84 8.30
CA ALA A 68 1.52 -6.72 8.31
C ALA A 68 1.98 -5.33 7.81
N ARG A 69 3.19 -4.95 8.20
CA ARG A 69 3.77 -3.62 7.95
C ARG A 69 3.71 -3.19 6.48
N PHE A 70 3.99 -4.12 5.57
CA PHE A 70 4.12 -3.85 4.13
C PHE A 70 2.85 -4.17 3.32
N ALA A 71 1.69 -4.35 3.98
CA ALA A 71 0.43 -4.61 3.30
C ALA A 71 -0.03 -3.43 2.41
N VAL A 72 0.24 -2.20 2.86
CA VAL A 72 -0.09 -0.98 2.10
C VAL A 72 0.72 -0.91 0.80
N GLU A 73 2.02 -1.19 0.89
CA GLU A 73 2.94 -1.23 -0.24
C GLU A 73 2.52 -2.32 -1.23
N ALA A 74 2.21 -3.53 -0.74
CA ALA A 74 1.72 -4.63 -1.58
C ALA A 74 0.41 -4.25 -2.30
N LEU A 75 -0.50 -3.59 -1.60
CA LEU A 75 -1.77 -3.15 -2.17
C LEU A 75 -1.58 -2.06 -3.22
N ALA A 76 -0.64 -1.13 -3.01
CA ALA A 76 -0.32 -0.09 -3.98
C ALA A 76 0.20 -0.69 -5.31
N VAL A 77 1.01 -1.75 -5.24
CA VAL A 77 1.44 -2.51 -6.42
C VAL A 77 0.24 -3.10 -7.16
N ALA A 78 -0.68 -3.73 -6.42
CA ALA A 78 -1.90 -4.29 -7.01
C ALA A 78 -2.77 -3.20 -7.67
N ALA A 79 -2.87 -2.01 -7.08
CA ALA A 79 -3.61 -0.87 -7.64
C ALA A 79 -2.98 -0.29 -8.92
N CYS A 80 -1.69 -0.55 -9.16
CA CYS A 80 -0.94 -0.18 -10.36
C CYS A 80 -0.83 -1.31 -11.39
N SER A 81 -1.38 -2.50 -11.11
CA SER A 81 -1.31 -3.66 -11.99
C SER A 81 -1.84 -3.37 -13.41
N PRO A 82 -1.29 -3.96 -14.50
CA PRO A 82 -1.91 -3.92 -15.83
C PRO A 82 -3.26 -4.69 -15.91
N SER A 83 -3.53 -5.62 -14.99
CA SER A 83 -4.81 -6.33 -14.92
C SER A 83 -5.93 -5.45 -14.32
N ALA A 84 -6.99 -5.21 -15.08
CA ALA A 84 -8.13 -4.41 -14.61
C ALA A 84 -8.84 -5.02 -13.40
N ALA A 85 -8.95 -6.35 -13.36
CA ALA A 85 -9.58 -7.06 -12.25
C ALA A 85 -8.79 -6.88 -10.94
N VAL A 86 -7.45 -7.05 -11.01
CA VAL A 86 -6.57 -6.86 -9.85
C VAL A 86 -6.61 -5.43 -9.35
N ARG A 87 -6.51 -4.44 -10.25
CA ARG A 87 -6.63 -3.02 -9.87
C ARG A 87 -7.95 -2.70 -9.21
N ALA A 88 -9.06 -3.16 -9.79
CA ALA A 88 -10.39 -2.89 -9.26
C ALA A 88 -10.53 -3.46 -7.84
N ARG A 89 -10.11 -4.71 -7.65
CA ARG A 89 -10.18 -5.37 -6.35
C ARG A 89 -9.27 -4.72 -5.30
N ALA A 90 -8.05 -4.32 -5.69
CA ALA A 90 -7.13 -3.62 -4.80
C ALA A 90 -7.69 -2.27 -4.32
N LEU A 91 -8.31 -1.51 -5.23
CA LEU A 91 -8.93 -0.22 -4.89
C LEU A 91 -10.18 -0.38 -4.02
N GLU A 92 -10.94 -1.47 -4.18
CA GLU A 92 -12.06 -1.80 -3.31
C GLU A 92 -11.59 -2.19 -1.89
N ALA A 93 -10.48 -2.94 -1.78
CA ALA A 93 -9.88 -3.30 -0.50
C ALA A 93 -9.12 -2.15 0.19
N MET A 94 -8.85 -1.05 -0.52
CA MET A 94 -8.03 0.06 0.00
C MET A 94 -8.51 0.62 1.34
N PRO A 95 -9.81 0.88 1.58
CA PRO A 95 -10.27 1.41 2.86
C PRO A 95 -10.01 0.52 4.08
N SER A 96 -9.97 -0.81 3.92
CA SER A 96 -9.71 -1.74 5.02
C SER A 96 -8.22 -1.88 5.35
N VAL A 97 -7.36 -1.78 4.33
CA VAL A 97 -5.90 -1.84 4.49
C VAL A 97 -5.35 -0.49 4.96
N CYS A 98 -5.81 0.62 4.37
CA CYS A 98 -5.42 1.97 4.75
C CYS A 98 -6.28 2.47 5.91
N ARG A 99 -5.88 2.12 7.14
CA ARG A 99 -6.71 2.37 8.34
C ARG A 99 -6.57 3.80 8.86
N CYS A 100 -5.39 4.39 8.71
CA CYS A 100 -5.12 5.79 9.09
C CYS A 100 -4.60 6.60 7.89
N SER A 101 -4.42 7.90 8.10
CA SER A 101 -3.99 8.83 7.05
C SER A 101 -2.54 8.58 6.65
N ALA A 102 -1.69 8.14 7.60
CA ALA A 102 -0.34 7.72 7.28
C ALA A 102 -0.32 6.54 6.29
N ASP A 103 -1.22 5.56 6.45
CA ASP A 103 -1.35 4.46 5.49
C ASP A 103 -1.85 4.95 4.14
N LEU A 104 -2.89 5.80 4.14
CA LEU A 104 -3.43 6.40 2.92
C LEU A 104 -2.35 7.18 2.16
N PHE A 105 -1.54 7.98 2.85
CA PHE A 105 -0.50 8.79 2.22
C PHE A 105 0.63 7.93 1.65
N ARG A 106 1.06 6.88 2.35
CA ARG A 106 2.02 5.91 1.80
C ARG A 106 1.48 5.22 0.55
N PHE A 107 0.22 4.80 0.58
CA PHE A 107 -0.46 4.20 -0.58
C PHE A 107 -0.48 5.17 -1.76
N LEU A 108 -0.91 6.41 -1.54
CA LEU A 108 -1.03 7.42 -2.60
C LEU A 108 0.32 7.82 -3.17
N ALA A 109 1.36 7.95 -2.35
CA ALA A 109 2.71 8.23 -2.82
C ALA A 109 3.20 7.17 -3.83
N MET A 110 2.95 5.89 -3.55
CA MET A 110 3.30 4.82 -4.47
C MET A 110 2.42 4.78 -5.72
N VAL A 111 1.11 4.98 -5.56
CA VAL A 111 0.16 4.94 -6.69
C VAL A 111 0.38 6.12 -7.65
N ASP A 112 0.66 7.32 -7.14
CA ASP A 112 0.91 8.52 -7.95
C ASP A 112 2.19 8.38 -8.80
N ALA A 113 3.23 7.72 -8.25
CA ALA A 113 4.43 7.39 -9.00
C ALA A 113 4.21 6.30 -10.07
N GLY A 114 3.25 5.39 -9.85
CA GLY A 114 2.98 4.26 -10.75
C GLY A 114 1.89 4.50 -11.80
N ARG A 115 0.96 5.43 -11.57
CA ARG A 115 -0.19 5.70 -12.45
C ARG A 115 -0.90 7.02 -12.11
N GLY A 116 -1.75 7.49 -13.04
CA GLY A 116 -2.58 8.68 -12.83
C GLY A 116 -3.87 8.49 -12.02
N TRP A 117 -4.47 9.63 -11.66
CA TRP A 117 -5.73 9.79 -10.92
C TRP A 117 -6.99 9.53 -11.76
N GLY A 118 -7.20 8.27 -12.13
CA GLY A 118 -8.42 7.82 -12.82
C GLY A 118 -9.67 7.80 -11.93
N ARG A 119 -10.85 7.61 -12.54
CA ARG A 119 -12.16 7.56 -11.86
C ARG A 119 -12.19 6.56 -10.69
N SER A 120 -11.61 5.37 -10.85
CA SER A 120 -11.61 4.35 -9.81
C SER A 120 -10.79 4.74 -8.58
N LEU A 121 -9.62 5.35 -8.75
CA LEU A 121 -8.79 5.81 -7.64
C LEU A 121 -9.51 6.92 -6.86
N ARG A 122 -10.05 7.92 -7.57
CA ARG A 122 -10.82 9.00 -6.94
C ARG A 122 -11.99 8.45 -6.13
N ARG A 123 -12.73 7.47 -6.67
CA ARG A 123 -13.83 6.80 -5.96
C ARG A 123 -13.37 6.08 -4.71
N ALA A 124 -12.28 5.32 -4.78
CA ALA A 124 -11.74 4.61 -3.61
C ALA A 124 -11.35 5.61 -2.50
N VAL A 125 -10.68 6.70 -2.85
CA VAL A 125 -10.33 7.77 -1.90
C VAL A 125 -11.58 8.44 -1.34
N GLN A 126 -12.58 8.76 -2.17
CA GLN A 126 -13.85 9.29 -1.70
C GLN A 126 -14.51 8.35 -0.68
N THR A 127 -14.55 7.05 -0.97
CA THR A 127 -15.07 6.02 -0.05
C THR A 127 -14.31 5.99 1.27
N TRP A 128 -12.98 6.17 1.24
CA TRP A 128 -12.16 6.24 2.44
C TRP A 128 -12.56 7.41 3.36
N TYR A 129 -12.81 8.59 2.79
CA TYR A 129 -13.25 9.76 3.55
C TYR A 129 -14.71 9.65 4.00
N SER A 130 -15.61 9.19 3.13
CA SER A 130 -17.03 9.09 3.44
C SER A 130 -17.36 7.98 4.45
N GLY A 131 -16.51 6.95 4.53
CA GLY A 131 -16.67 5.84 5.47
C GLY A 131 -16.21 6.15 6.90
N ARG A 132 -15.72 7.36 7.17
CA ARG A 132 -15.20 7.78 8.49
C ARG A 132 -16.09 8.83 9.14
N SER A 133 -16.20 8.72 10.46
CA SER A 133 -16.88 9.72 11.28
C SER A 133 -16.13 11.04 11.30
N LEU A 134 -16.83 12.13 11.63
CA LEU A 134 -16.22 13.45 11.76
C LEU A 134 -15.08 13.46 12.78
N ASN A 135 -15.24 12.77 13.91
CA ASN A 135 -14.23 12.72 14.97
C ASN A 135 -12.96 11.99 14.51
N GLU A 136 -13.10 10.91 13.73
CA GLU A 136 -11.94 10.23 13.16
C GLU A 136 -11.20 11.14 12.18
N LEU A 137 -11.92 11.79 11.27
CA LEU A 137 -11.32 12.72 10.31
C LEU A 137 -10.64 13.90 11.01
N ALA A 138 -11.25 14.44 12.06
CA ALA A 138 -10.66 15.53 12.85
C ALA A 138 -9.41 15.09 13.61
N ARG A 139 -9.42 13.89 14.21
CA ARG A 139 -8.24 13.31 14.87
C ARG A 139 -7.09 13.14 13.88
N GLU A 140 -7.38 12.58 12.72
CA GLU A 140 -6.39 12.37 11.67
C GLU A 140 -5.82 13.68 11.11
N ALA A 141 -6.64 14.71 10.95
CA ALA A 141 -6.21 16.03 10.48
C ALA A 141 -5.20 16.72 11.44
N VAL A 142 -5.22 16.38 12.73
CA VAL A 142 -4.23 16.87 13.70
C VAL A 142 -2.91 16.08 13.59
N LEU A 143 -2.98 14.80 13.21
CA LEU A 143 -1.86 13.87 13.20
C LEU A 143 -1.08 13.87 11.87
N GLU A 144 -0.94 15.03 11.22
CA GLU A 144 -0.26 15.11 9.92
C GLU A 144 1.16 14.51 9.97
N SER A 145 1.47 13.70 8.96
CA SER A 145 2.78 13.04 8.83
C SER A 145 3.62 13.78 7.79
N PRO A 146 4.66 14.54 8.18
CA PRO A 146 5.50 15.29 7.25
C PRO A 146 6.35 14.39 6.34
N THR A 147 6.46 13.08 6.63
CA THR A 147 7.38 12.17 5.94
C THR A 147 6.86 11.62 4.61
N SER A 148 5.58 11.77 4.29
CA SER A 148 5.02 11.27 3.00
C SER A 148 5.05 12.32 1.88
N GLY A 149 5.15 13.61 2.22
CA GLY A 149 4.94 14.70 1.26
C GLY A 149 3.48 14.90 0.83
N TRP A 150 2.53 14.21 1.47
CA TRP A 150 1.09 14.31 1.21
C TRP A 150 0.36 14.93 2.39
N THR A 151 -0.56 15.85 2.10
CA THR A 151 -1.48 16.42 3.10
C THR A 151 -2.92 16.00 2.82
N HIS A 152 -3.80 16.08 3.82
CA HIS A 152 -5.23 15.85 3.58
C HIS A 152 -5.78 16.82 2.52
N ARG A 153 -5.30 18.06 2.50
CA ARG A 153 -5.70 19.08 1.52
C ARG A 153 -5.39 18.63 0.09
N ASP A 154 -4.21 18.06 -0.14
CA ASP A 154 -3.81 17.54 -1.45
C ASP A 154 -4.74 16.41 -1.91
N VAL A 155 -4.99 15.46 -1.01
CA VAL A 155 -5.83 14.30 -1.30
C VAL A 155 -7.28 14.73 -1.60
N LEU A 156 -7.86 15.61 -0.77
CA LEU A 156 -9.21 16.14 -0.97
C LEU A 156 -9.36 16.82 -2.34
N ARG A 157 -8.35 17.62 -2.73
CA ARG A 157 -8.30 18.32 -4.02
C ARG A 157 -8.21 17.36 -5.20
N LEU A 158 -7.29 16.39 -5.16
CA LEU A 158 -7.03 15.44 -6.25
C LEU A 158 -8.15 14.41 -6.43
N ALA A 159 -8.74 13.95 -5.33
CA ALA A 159 -9.86 13.01 -5.34
C ALA A 159 -11.22 13.68 -5.62
N HIS A 160 -11.30 15.01 -5.54
CA HIS A 160 -12.56 15.76 -5.55
C HIS A 160 -13.55 15.25 -4.50
N VAL A 161 -13.08 15.06 -3.25
CA VAL A 161 -13.94 14.59 -2.17
C VAL A 161 -14.96 15.67 -1.83
N ARG A 162 -16.25 15.29 -1.82
CA ARG A 162 -17.32 16.19 -1.39
C ARG A 162 -17.70 15.89 0.05
N PRO A 163 -17.77 16.90 0.93
CA PRO A 163 -18.28 16.71 2.28
C PRO A 163 -19.75 16.25 2.21
N GLN A 164 -20.14 15.33 3.09
CA GLN A 164 -21.50 14.82 3.19
C GLN A 164 -22.34 15.60 4.21
N THR A 165 -21.69 16.34 5.12
CA THR A 165 -22.35 17.14 6.16
C THR A 165 -21.74 18.55 6.23
N PRO A 166 -22.49 19.55 6.76
CA PRO A 166 -21.94 20.89 7.00
C PRO A 166 -20.69 20.88 7.89
N SER A 167 -20.64 20.00 8.89
CA SER A 167 -19.48 19.87 9.77
C SER A 167 -18.25 19.31 9.04
N GLN A 168 -18.44 18.32 8.15
CA GLN A 168 -17.36 17.86 7.27
C GLN A 168 -16.92 18.97 6.29
N ALA A 169 -17.85 19.79 5.82
CA ALA A 169 -17.52 20.94 4.97
C ALA A 169 -16.73 22.03 5.70
N GLY A 170 -16.83 22.11 7.03
CA GLY A 170 -15.94 22.94 7.86
C GLY A 170 -14.52 22.37 7.93
N LEU A 171 -14.39 21.05 8.04
CA LEU A 171 -13.11 20.35 8.14
C LEU A 171 -12.34 20.28 6.82
N PHE A 172 -13.04 20.23 5.67
CA PHE A 172 -12.42 20.05 4.35
C PHE A 172 -12.00 21.38 3.66
N ARG A 173 -11.96 22.49 4.39
CA ARG A 173 -11.63 23.82 3.82
C ARG A 173 -10.13 24.01 3.61
#